data_AF-A0A7V4JH02-F1
#
_entry.id   AF-A0A7V4JH02-F1
#
_cell.length_a   1.000
_cell.length_b   1.000
_cell.length_c   1.000
_cell.angle_alpha   90.00
_cell.angle_beta   90.00
_cell.angle_gamma   90.00
#
_symmetry.space_group_name_H-M   'P 1'
#
loop_
_entity.id
_entity.type
_entity.pdbx_description
1 polymer ?
#
loop_
_entity_poly.entity_id
_entity_poly.type
_entity_poly.pdbx_seq_one_letter_code
_entity_poly.pdbx_strand_id
1 'polypeptide(L)'
;MPRLSLESSRLAFKRAFVKYYLDLLSPGIADPTAAFGTAEAYLTTLRRHLGEAEFRKRLDDETTELVGQLEQDLRRYLRDRDLVLDRDDLEERLRECFEYGLGW
;
A
#
# COMPACT_ATOMS: atom_id res chain seq x y z
N MET A 1 -17.13 -8.75 12.63
CA MET A 1 -15.82 -8.88 11.95
C MET A 1 -14.72 -8.90 12.99
N PRO A 2 -13.79 -9.87 12.98
CA PRO A 2 -12.68 -9.85 13.92
C PRO A 2 -11.88 -8.57 13.71
N ARG A 3 -11.55 -7.86 14.80
CA ARG A 3 -10.66 -6.69 14.73
C ARG A 3 -9.28 -7.20 14.31
N LEU A 4 -8.92 -7.01 13.04
CA LEU A 4 -7.54 -7.22 12.61
C LEU A 4 -6.65 -6.26 13.42
N SER A 5 -5.52 -6.76 13.94
CA SER A 5 -4.51 -5.87 14.52
C SER A 5 -3.98 -4.93 13.45
N LEU A 6 -3.45 -3.78 13.85
CA LEU A 6 -2.83 -2.83 12.92
C LEU A 6 -1.78 -3.53 12.05
N GLU A 7 -0.92 -4.34 12.65
CA GLU A 7 0.10 -5.14 11.96
C GLU A 7 -0.50 -6.12 10.95
N SER A 8 -1.59 -6.82 11.30
CA SER A 8 -2.25 -7.76 10.39
C SER A 8 -2.85 -7.03 9.18
N SER A 9 -3.47 -5.87 9.43
CA SER A 9 -4.05 -5.04 8.35
C SER A 9 -2.97 -4.44 7.45
N ARG A 10 -1.84 -3.98 8.02
CA ARG A 10 -0.68 -3.48 7.28
C ARG A 10 -0.09 -4.57 6.40
N LEU A 11 0.09 -5.78 6.94
CA LEU A 11 0.62 -6.92 6.19
C LEU A 11 -0.32 -7.35 5.05
N ALA A 12 -1.63 -7.40 5.30
CA ALA A 12 -2.62 -7.74 4.28
C ALA A 12 -2.60 -6.73 3.13
N PHE A 13 -2.55 -5.44 3.48
CA PHE A 13 -2.42 -4.35 2.51
C PHE A 13 -1.13 -4.46 1.68
N LYS A 14 0.04 -4.57 2.33
CA LYS A 14 1.32 -4.70 1.62
C LYS A 14 1.30 -5.85 0.61
N ARG A 15 0.74 -7.01 0.97
CA ARG A 15 0.65 -8.17 0.06
C ARG A 15 -0.24 -7.90 -1.15
N ALA A 16 -1.43 -7.32 -0.92
CA ALA A 16 -2.35 -7.00 -2.00
C ALA A 16 -1.76 -5.93 -2.92
N PHE A 17 -1.13 -4.91 -2.35
CA PHE A 17 -0.46 -3.85 -3.09
C PHE A 17 0.71 -4.37 -3.94
N VAL A 18 1.60 -5.18 -3.37
CA VAL A 18 2.72 -5.79 -4.14
C VAL A 18 2.18 -6.60 -5.32
N LYS A 19 1.12 -7.40 -5.11
CA LYS A 19 0.50 -8.15 -6.20
C LYS A 19 -0.03 -7.21 -7.29
N TYR A 20 -0.81 -6.20 -6.92
CA TYR A 20 -1.34 -5.20 -7.84
C TYR A 20 -0.22 -4.50 -8.63
N TYR A 21 0.83 -4.07 -7.95
CA TYR A 21 1.96 -3.38 -8.56
C TYR A 21 2.73 -4.27 -9.54
N LEU A 22 2.94 -5.55 -9.22
CA LEU A 22 3.56 -6.50 -10.14
C LEU A 22 2.68 -6.79 -11.37
N ASP A 23 1.36 -6.82 -11.17
CA ASP A 23 0.40 -6.98 -12.27
C ASP A 23 0.42 -5.74 -13.19
N LEU A 24 0.65 -4.52 -12.67
CA LEU A 24 0.87 -3.29 -13.46
C LEU A 24 2.15 -3.34 -14.30
N LEU A 25 3.23 -3.90 -13.76
CA LEU A 25 4.50 -4.05 -14.48
C LEU A 25 4.46 -5.14 -15.57
N SER A 26 3.37 -5.92 -15.62
CA SER A 26 3.21 -7.03 -16.56
C SER A 26 2.29 -6.65 -17.73
N PRO A 27 2.40 -7.29 -18.91
CA PRO A 27 1.47 -7.07 -20.01
C PRO A 27 0.07 -7.55 -19.62
N GLY A 28 -0.86 -6.63 -19.35
CA GLY A 28 -2.23 -6.95 -18.96
C GLY A 28 -2.99 -5.77 -18.36
N ILE A 29 -4.24 -6.02 -17.95
CA ILE A 29 -5.03 -5.09 -17.15
C ILE A 29 -4.83 -5.50 -15.68
N ALA A 30 -4.21 -4.63 -14.88
CA ALA A 30 -4.09 -4.84 -13.44
C ALA A 30 -5.45 -4.59 -12.75
N ASP A 31 -5.80 -5.45 -11.79
CA ASP A 31 -7.00 -5.29 -10.96
C ASP A 31 -6.62 -4.70 -9.58
N PRO A 32 -7.00 -3.45 -9.29
CA PRO A 32 -6.66 -2.80 -8.02
C PRO A 32 -7.62 -3.18 -6.87
N THR A 33 -8.71 -3.91 -7.13
CA THR A 33 -9.83 -4.10 -6.18
C THR A 33 -9.37 -4.59 -4.80
N ALA A 34 -8.47 -5.57 -4.76
CA ALA A 34 -7.95 -6.10 -3.51
C ALA A 34 -7.01 -5.12 -2.79
N ALA A 35 -6.20 -4.36 -3.53
CA ALA A 35 -5.31 -3.35 -2.96
C ALA A 35 -6.12 -2.21 -2.34
N PHE A 36 -7.17 -1.75 -3.03
CA PHE A 36 -8.08 -0.72 -2.54
C PHE A 36 -8.84 -1.15 -1.27
N GLY A 37 -9.46 -2.34 -1.28
CA GLY A 37 -10.21 -2.82 -0.11
C GLY A 37 -9.31 -3.07 1.12
N THR A 38 -8.08 -3.51 0.91
CA THR A 38 -7.13 -3.70 2.03
C THR A 38 -6.51 -2.38 2.50
N ALA A 39 -6.33 -1.39 1.60
CA ALA A 39 -5.93 -0.03 1.96
C ALA A 39 -6.98 0.63 2.85
N GLU A 40 -8.26 0.59 2.48
CA GLU A 40 -9.37 1.11 3.27
C GLU A 40 -9.39 0.48 4.68
N ALA A 41 -9.28 -0.85 4.76
CA ALA A 41 -9.28 -1.58 6.03
C ALA A 41 -8.08 -1.19 6.91
N TYR A 42 -6.90 -1.05 6.31
CA TYR A 42 -5.68 -0.63 6.99
C TYR A 42 -5.79 0.81 7.51
N LEU A 43 -6.13 1.77 6.65
CA LEU A 43 -6.28 3.18 6.98
C LEU A 43 -7.36 3.41 8.04
N THR A 44 -8.48 2.68 7.96
CA THR A 44 -9.52 2.71 9.00
C THR A 44 -8.99 2.21 10.34
N THR A 45 -8.18 1.16 10.34
CA THR A 45 -7.56 0.60 11.55
C THR A 45 -6.52 1.56 12.12
N LEU A 46 -5.69 2.16 11.28
CA LEU A 46 -4.70 3.17 11.64
C LEU A 46 -5.36 4.41 12.25
N ARG A 47 -6.40 4.95 11.59
CA ARG A 47 -7.18 6.11 12.09
C ARG A 47 -7.82 5.82 13.44
N ARG A 48 -8.32 4.60 13.66
CA ARG A 48 -8.86 4.18 14.96
C ARG A 48 -7.81 4.08 16.06
N HIS A 49 -6.59 3.67 15.71
CA HIS A 49 -5.51 3.52 16.67
C HIS A 49 -4.88 4.86 17.07
N LEU A 50 -4.68 5.77 16.12
CA LEU A 50 -4.04 7.07 16.34
C LEU A 50 -5.04 8.17 16.76
N GLY A 51 -6.31 8.04 16.38
CA GLY A 51 -7.25 9.15 16.40
C GLY A 51 -7.07 10.10 15.20
N GLU A 52 -8.10 10.88 14.90
CA GLU A 52 -8.18 11.62 13.63
C GLU A 52 -7.15 12.74 13.46
N ALA A 53 -6.84 13.46 14.54
CA ALA A 53 -5.86 14.56 14.48
C ALA A 53 -4.44 14.05 14.23
N GLU A 54 -4.06 12.96 14.91
CA GLU A 54 -2.74 12.35 14.76
C GLU A 54 -2.62 11.57 13.44
N PHE A 55 -3.69 10.89 13.03
CA PHE A 55 -3.77 10.23 11.72
C PHE A 55 -3.43 11.17 10.58
N ARG A 56 -4.04 12.37 10.53
CA ARG A 56 -3.77 13.35 9.47
C ARG A 56 -2.33 13.88 9.46
N LYS A 57 -1.71 14.01 10.64
CA LYS A 57 -0.32 14.46 10.74
C LYS A 57 0.67 13.39 10.28
N ARG A 58 0.37 12.13 10.57
CA ARG A 58 1.27 11.00 10.32
C ARG A 58 1.04 10.30 8.97
N LEU A 59 0.02 10.68 8.21
CA LEU A 59 -0.32 9.99 6.96
C LEU A 59 0.83 10.07 5.95
N ASP A 60 1.48 11.24 5.83
CA ASP A 60 2.62 11.43 4.93
C ASP A 60 3.85 10.63 5.39
N ASP A 61 4.11 10.60 6.70
CA ASP A 61 5.19 9.79 7.29
C ASP A 61 4.96 8.29 7.06
N GLU A 62 3.72 7.82 7.29
CA GLU A 62 3.34 6.43 7.06
C GLU A 62 3.46 6.05 5.58
N THR A 63 3.05 6.94 4.68
CA THR A 63 3.21 6.75 3.23
C THR A 63 4.68 6.60 2.89
N THR A 64 5.54 7.51 3.38
CA THR A 64 6.98 7.48 3.15
C THR A 64 7.62 6.18 3.67
N GLU A 65 7.25 5.74 4.88
CA GLU A 65 7.74 4.50 5.47
C GLU A 65 7.31 3.28 4.64
N LEU A 66 6.05 3.22 4.23
CA LEU A 66 5.52 2.11 3.43
C LEU A 66 6.16 2.03 2.05
N VAL A 67 6.38 3.16 1.36
CA VAL A 67 7.11 3.17 0.08
C VAL A 67 8.49 2.54 0.27
N GLY A 68 9.25 2.96 1.29
CA GLY A 68 10.58 2.41 1.54
C GLY A 68 10.57 0.90 1.81
N GLN A 69 9.58 0.40 2.54
CA GLN A 69 9.43 -1.04 2.78
C GLN A 69 9.03 -1.80 1.51
N LEU A 70 8.07 -1.27 0.75
CA LEU A 70 7.59 -1.89 -0.49
C LEU A 70 8.70 -1.91 -1.56
N GLU A 71 9.49 -0.85 -1.65
CA GLU A 71 10.65 -0.76 -2.53
C GLU A 71 11.66 -1.88 -2.22
N GLN A 72 11.94 -2.12 -0.93
CA GLN A 72 12.83 -3.21 -0.51
C GLN A 72 12.24 -4.59 -0.85
N ASP A 73 10.95 -4.79 -0.58
CA ASP A 73 10.24 -6.04 -0.86
C ASP A 73 10.23 -6.35 -2.38
N LEU A 74 9.97 -5.34 -3.21
CA LEU A 74 9.92 -5.43 -4.67
C LEU A 74 11.31 -5.59 -5.29
N ARG A 75 12.32 -4.85 -4.84
CA ARG A 75 13.70 -4.98 -5.37
C ARG A 75 14.22 -6.41 -5.27
N ARG A 76 13.89 -7.11 -4.19
CA ARG A 76 14.28 -8.52 -4.01
C ARG A 76 13.63 -9.41 -5.08
N TYR A 77 12.38 -9.16 -5.43
CA TYR A 77 11.64 -9.93 -6.42
C TYR A 77 12.01 -9.59 -7.87
N LEU A 78 12.20 -8.30 -8.16
CA LEU A 78 12.48 -7.80 -9.51
C LEU A 78 13.92 -8.04 -9.95
N ARG A 79 14.87 -8.17 -9.00
CA ARG A 79 16.27 -8.52 -9.29
C ARG A 79 16.39 -9.77 -10.17
N ASP A 80 15.51 -10.76 -9.97
CA ASP A 80 15.54 -12.01 -10.72
C ASP A 80 14.85 -11.92 -12.09
N ARG A 81 14.23 -10.78 -12.42
CA ARG A 81 13.37 -10.58 -13.60
C ARG A 81 13.81 -9.45 -14.54
N ASP A 82 14.92 -8.80 -14.25
CA ASP A 82 15.48 -7.68 -15.03
C ASP A 82 14.49 -6.51 -15.25
N LEU A 83 13.60 -6.30 -14.28
CA LEU A 83 12.64 -5.20 -14.28
C LEU A 83 13.17 -4.04 -13.44
N VAL A 84 13.05 -2.83 -13.97
CA VAL A 84 13.42 -1.60 -13.26
C VAL A 84 12.24 -1.16 -12.40
N LEU A 85 12.49 -0.98 -11.11
CA LEU A 85 11.54 -0.37 -10.20
C LEU A 85 11.64 1.16 -10.31
N ASP A 86 10.54 1.81 -10.69
CA ASP A 86 10.40 3.25 -10.58
C ASP A 86 9.81 3.58 -9.21
N ARG A 87 10.58 4.29 -8.38
CA ARG A 87 10.17 4.65 -7.02
C ARG A 87 9.05 5.69 -7.03
N ASP A 88 9.06 6.60 -8.01
CA ASP A 88 8.08 7.68 -8.06
C ASP A 88 6.71 7.13 -8.48
N ASP A 89 6.67 6.22 -9.46
CA ASP A 89 5.45 5.48 -9.80
C ASP A 89 4.98 4.59 -8.64
N LEU A 90 5.89 3.90 -7.93
CA LEU A 90 5.54 3.12 -6.74
C LEU A 90 4.84 3.98 -5.67
N GLU A 91 5.37 5.17 -5.40
CA GLU A 91 4.81 6.13 -4.45
C GLU A 91 3.46 6.68 -4.94
N GLU A 92 3.32 6.99 -6.23
CA GLU A 92 2.06 7.42 -6.86
C GLU A 92 0.97 6.35 -6.71
N ARG A 93 1.25 5.09 -7.09
CA ARG A 93 0.29 3.98 -6.96
C ARG A 93 -0.12 3.72 -5.52
N LEU A 94 0.80 3.92 -4.57
CA LEU A 94 0.49 3.80 -3.15
C LEU A 94 -0.48 4.91 -2.71
N ARG A 95 -0.23 6.15 -3.12
CA ARG A 95 -1.12 7.28 -2.82
C ARG A 95 -2.51 7.09 -3.41
N GLU A 96 -2.63 6.61 -4.64
CA GLU A 96 -3.93 6.29 -5.25
C GLU A 96 -4.74 5.30 -4.38
N CYS A 97 -4.09 4.27 -3.83
CA CYS A 97 -4.74 3.33 -2.92
C CYS A 97 -5.21 4.01 -1.62
N PHE A 98 -4.45 4.97 -1.11
CA PHE A 98 -4.78 5.71 0.09
C PHE A 98 -5.91 6.71 -0.13
N GLU A 99 -5.88 7.46 -1.23
CA GLU A 99 -6.94 8.37 -1.64
C GLU A 99 -8.27 7.62 -1.79
N TYR A 100 -8.25 6.48 -2.49
CA TYR A 100 -9.42 5.61 -2.59
C TYR A 100 -9.91 5.13 -1.22
N GLY A 101 -9.00 4.65 -0.36
CA GLY A 101 -9.33 4.16 0.98
C GLY A 101 -9.84 5.23 1.94
N LEU A 102 -9.57 6.52 1.67
CA LEU A 102 -10.07 7.66 2.43
C LEU A 102 -11.32 8.30 1.83
N GLY A 103 -11.67 7.93 0.60
CA GLY A 103 -12.77 8.53 -0.15
C GLY A 103 -12.48 9.99 -0.55
N TRP A 104 -11.23 10.28 -0.91
CA TRP A 104 -10.79 11.59 -1.40
C TRP A 104 -10.81 11.67 -2.93
#